data_AF-A0A2X2ICV4-F1
#
_entry.id   AF-A0A2X2ICV4-F1
#
_cell.length_a   1.000
_cell.length_b   1.000
_cell.length_c   1.000
_cell.angle_alpha   90.00
_cell.angle_beta   90.00
_cell.angle_gamma   90.00
#
_symmetry.space_group_name_H-M   'P 1'
#
loop_
_entity.id
_entity.type
_entity.pdbx_description
1 polymer ?
#
loop_
_entity_poly.entity_id
_entity_poly.type
_entity_poly.pdbx_seq_one_letter_code
_entity_poly.pdbx_strand_id
1 'polypeptide(L)'
;MSGGLTFENDSILAWIRNTDWAKIGFKNDSDADTDSYMWFETADNVMNISNETPPRWRRVKDLMNLKWDTLNILVNAVINGCLGIGTTNALGGSSIVLGDNDTGFKQNGD
;
A
#
# COMPACT_ATOMS: atom_id res chain seq x y z
N MET A 1 -6.57 3.57 -28.91
CA MET A 1 -5.22 4.13 -29.02
C MET A 1 -4.26 2.97 -29.30
N SER A 2 -3.30 3.10 -30.21
CA SER A 2 -2.36 2.02 -30.58
C SER A 2 -0.91 2.29 -30.12
N GLY A 3 -0.67 3.38 -29.39
CA GLY A 3 0.62 3.76 -28.80
C GLY A 3 0.50 4.10 -27.32
N GLY A 4 1.63 4.48 -26.70
CA GLY A 4 1.69 4.91 -25.30
C GLY A 4 1.07 6.28 -25.04
N LEU A 5 0.74 6.55 -23.79
CA LEU A 5 0.30 7.86 -23.29
C LEU A 5 1.31 8.35 -22.25
N THR A 6 1.82 9.56 -22.44
CA THR A 6 2.78 10.19 -21.54
C THR A 6 2.21 11.51 -21.03
N PHE A 7 2.38 11.77 -19.74
CA PHE A 7 2.11 13.06 -19.12
C PHE A 7 3.45 13.74 -18.83
N GLU A 8 3.66 14.94 -19.37
CA GLU A 8 4.96 15.66 -19.31
C GLU A 8 5.01 16.71 -18.18
N ASN A 9 3.96 16.78 -17.36
CA ASN A 9 3.81 17.70 -16.25
C ASN A 9 3.03 17.02 -15.12
N ASP A 10 2.79 17.76 -14.04
CA ASP A 10 2.00 17.30 -12.89
C ASP A 10 0.51 17.14 -13.26
N SER A 11 0.24 16.02 -13.94
CA SER A 11 -1.06 15.59 -14.42
C SER A 11 -1.53 14.35 -13.66
N ILE A 12 -2.85 14.20 -13.57
CA ILE A 12 -3.49 13.12 -12.85
C ILE A 12 -4.39 12.34 -13.80
N LEU A 13 -4.28 11.01 -13.78
CA LEU A 13 -5.29 10.12 -14.36
C LEU A 13 -6.36 9.86 -13.29
N ALA A 14 -7.61 10.22 -13.59
CA ALA A 14 -8.70 10.15 -12.61
C ALA A 14 -9.95 9.47 -13.18
N TRP A 15 -10.57 8.62 -12.35
CA TRP A 15 -11.95 8.18 -12.49
C TRP A 15 -12.80 8.93 -11.47
N ILE A 16 -13.70 9.79 -11.94
CA ILE A 16 -14.54 10.64 -11.10
C ILE A 16 -16.00 10.29 -11.36
N ARG A 17 -16.73 9.85 -10.33
CA ARG A 17 -18.15 9.49 -10.44
C ARG A 17 -18.85 9.78 -9.12
N ASN A 18 -20.06 10.35 -9.19
CA ASN A 18 -20.93 10.47 -8.00
C ASN A 18 -20.24 11.12 -6.78
N THR A 19 -19.45 12.17 -7.00
CA THR A 19 -18.60 12.83 -5.98
C THR A 19 -17.44 11.99 -5.39
N ASP A 20 -17.31 10.71 -5.76
CA ASP A 20 -16.16 9.86 -5.47
C ASP A 20 -15.06 9.99 -6.54
N TRP A 21 -13.84 9.59 -6.19
CA TRP A 21 -12.74 9.46 -7.15
C TRP A 21 -11.74 8.35 -6.82
N ALA A 22 -11.08 7.87 -7.88
CA ALA A 22 -9.81 7.14 -7.83
C ALA A 22 -8.81 7.83 -8.75
N LYS A 23 -7.62 8.15 -8.26
CA LYS A 23 -6.60 8.94 -8.95
C LYS A 23 -5.25 8.25 -8.92
N ILE A 24 -4.49 8.45 -9.98
CA ILE A 24 -3.09 8.04 -10.11
C ILE A 24 -2.29 9.27 -10.55
N GLY A 25 -1.20 9.55 -9.84
CA GLY A 25 -0.29 10.64 -10.17
C GLY A 25 1.16 10.31 -9.79
N PHE A 26 2.07 11.22 -10.12
CA PHE A 26 3.48 11.12 -9.81
C PHE A 26 3.98 12.44 -9.24
N LYS A 27 4.34 12.43 -7.96
CA LYS A 27 4.92 13.60 -7.29
C LYS A 27 6.41 13.62 -7.55
N ASN A 28 6.89 14.71 -8.14
CA ASN A 28 8.31 14.99 -8.32
C ASN A 28 8.51 16.49 -8.58
N ASP A 29 9.15 17.19 -7.65
CA ASP A 29 9.39 18.64 -7.75
C ASP A 29 10.66 18.97 -8.56
N SER A 30 11.60 18.03 -8.65
CA SER A 30 12.86 18.14 -9.40
C SER A 30 13.64 16.83 -9.39
N ASP A 31 14.64 16.67 -10.26
CA ASP A 31 15.53 15.49 -10.25
C ASP A 31 16.25 15.24 -8.90
N ALA A 32 16.37 16.26 -8.04
CA ALA A 32 16.97 16.16 -6.71
C ALA A 32 15.96 15.89 -5.59
N ASP A 33 14.68 15.70 -5.92
CA ASP A 33 13.61 15.47 -4.97
C ASP A 33 13.78 14.13 -4.26
N THR A 34 14.11 14.21 -2.97
CA THR A 34 14.34 13.04 -2.11
C THR A 34 13.06 12.34 -1.68
N ASP A 35 11.89 12.89 -2.03
CA ASP A 35 10.57 12.36 -1.69
C ASP A 35 9.68 12.24 -2.95
N SER A 36 10.26 11.74 -4.04
CA SER A 36 9.50 11.43 -5.26
C SER A 36 8.76 10.09 -5.13
N TYR A 37 7.48 10.06 -5.48
CA TYR A 37 6.68 8.83 -5.44
C TYR A 37 5.51 8.84 -6.42
N MET A 38 5.18 7.64 -6.93
CA MET A 38 3.89 7.39 -7.58
C MET A 38 2.85 7.20 -6.48
N TRP A 39 1.73 7.91 -6.59
CA TRP A 39 0.66 7.85 -5.61
C TRP A 39 -0.66 7.39 -6.20
N PHE A 40 -1.44 6.76 -5.34
CA PHE A 40 -2.80 6.29 -5.59
C PHE A 40 -3.69 6.92 -4.51
N GLU A 41 -4.75 7.60 -4.92
CA GLU A 41 -5.68 8.25 -4.00
C GLU A 41 -7.11 7.81 -4.31
N THR A 42 -7.85 7.44 -3.28
CA THR A 42 -9.30 7.29 -3.32
C THR A 42 -9.94 8.23 -2.31
N ALA A 43 -11.09 8.80 -2.64
CA ALA A 43 -11.93 9.47 -1.65
C ALA A 43 -13.20 8.71 -1.38
N ASP A 44 -13.71 8.91 -0.17
CA ASP A 44 -14.94 8.36 0.40
C ASP A 44 -15.08 6.83 0.42
N ASN A 45 -14.11 6.06 -0.10
CA ASN A 45 -14.16 4.60 -0.12
C ASN A 45 -12.78 3.90 -0.07
N VAL A 46 -12.83 2.58 0.15
CA VAL A 46 -11.68 1.66 0.36
C VAL A 46 -10.90 1.42 -0.94
N MET A 47 -9.57 1.42 -0.88
CA MET A 47 -8.73 0.91 -1.97
C MET A 47 -8.61 -0.62 -1.83
N ASN A 48 -9.14 -1.36 -2.81
CA ASN A 48 -9.10 -2.82 -2.84
C ASN A 48 -8.21 -3.31 -3.98
N ILE A 49 -7.33 -4.26 -3.68
CA ILE A 49 -6.60 -5.05 -4.68
C ILE A 49 -7.26 -6.42 -4.74
N SER A 50 -7.89 -6.73 -5.87
CA SER A 50 -8.58 -7.99 -6.12
C SER A 50 -7.88 -8.82 -7.21
N ASN A 51 -8.01 -10.15 -7.15
CA ASN A 51 -7.69 -10.99 -8.31
C ASN A 51 -8.85 -10.88 -9.31
N GLU A 52 -8.65 -10.11 -10.39
CA GLU A 52 -9.68 -9.92 -11.42
C GLU A 52 -9.84 -11.09 -12.39
N THR A 53 -9.00 -12.12 -12.31
CA THR A 53 -9.10 -13.31 -13.17
C THR A 53 -9.34 -14.62 -12.42
N PRO A 54 -10.41 -14.77 -11.61
CA PRO A 54 -10.87 -16.10 -11.26
C PRO A 54 -11.38 -16.81 -12.53
N PRO A 55 -11.19 -18.14 -12.70
CA PRO A 55 -11.98 -18.90 -13.65
C PRO A 55 -13.47 -18.56 -13.44
N ARG A 56 -14.25 -18.50 -14.53
CA ARG A 56 -15.66 -18.01 -14.63
C ARG A 56 -16.66 -18.52 -13.56
N TRP A 57 -16.25 -19.45 -12.70
CA TRP A 57 -17.02 -20.10 -11.64
C TRP A 57 -16.54 -19.78 -10.21
N ARG A 58 -15.53 -18.93 -10.02
CA ARG A 58 -15.05 -18.50 -8.70
C ARG A 58 -15.41 -17.04 -8.46
N ARG A 59 -15.85 -16.74 -7.23
CA ARG A 59 -16.10 -15.37 -6.77
C ARG A 59 -14.78 -14.58 -6.77
N VAL A 60 -14.84 -13.31 -7.16
CA VAL A 60 -13.74 -12.35 -6.94
C VAL A 60 -13.39 -12.38 -5.45
N LYS A 61 -12.10 -12.47 -5.16
CA LYS A 61 -11.58 -12.45 -3.79
C LYS A 61 -10.71 -11.20 -3.64
N ASP A 62 -11.03 -10.38 -2.65
CA ASP A 62 -10.15 -9.32 -2.18
C ASP A 62 -8.87 -9.97 -1.66
N LEU A 63 -7.73 -9.51 -2.16
CA LEU A 63 -6.43 -10.00 -1.73
C LEU A 63 -5.88 -9.09 -0.64
N MET A 64 -6.06 -7.78 -0.80
CA MET A 64 -5.59 -6.76 0.12
C MET A 64 -6.50 -5.54 0.05
N ASN A 65 -6.87 -4.99 1.21
CA ASN A 65 -7.68 -3.78 1.32
C ASN A 65 -6.97 -2.77 2.22
N LEU A 66 -6.76 -1.55 1.73
CA LEU A 66 -6.20 -0.44 2.50
C LEU A 66 -7.32 0.56 2.83
N LYS A 67 -7.49 0.82 4.13
CA LYS A 67 -8.39 1.80 4.72
C LYS A 67 -7.58 2.86 5.47
N TRP A 68 -8.25 3.93 5.88
CA TRP A 68 -7.65 5.02 6.66
C TRP A 68 -6.92 4.55 7.93
N ASP A 69 -7.39 3.47 8.56
CA ASP A 69 -6.88 2.95 9.84
C ASP A 69 -6.27 1.54 9.75
N THR A 70 -6.43 0.84 8.63
CA THR A 70 -6.18 -0.60 8.54
C THR A 70 -5.64 -1.01 7.18
N LEU A 71 -4.60 -1.86 7.19
CA LEU A 71 -4.21 -2.68 6.06
C LEU A 71 -4.65 -4.13 6.31
N ASN A 72 -5.58 -4.64 5.50
CA ASN A 72 -6.06 -6.03 5.56
C ASN A 72 -5.41 -6.86 4.46
N ILE A 73 -4.78 -7.98 4.80
CA ILE A 73 -4.20 -8.93 3.83
C ILE A 73 -4.88 -10.29 3.99
N LEU A 74 -5.56 -10.77 2.94
CA LEU A 74 -6.43 -11.96 2.96
C LEU A 74 -5.78 -13.20 2.31
N VAL A 75 -4.47 -13.12 2.08
CA VAL A 75 -3.63 -14.13 1.44
C VAL A 75 -2.35 -14.34 2.24
N ASN A 76 -1.59 -15.39 1.92
CA ASN A 76 -0.25 -15.56 2.48
C ASN A 76 0.62 -14.37 2.06
N ALA A 77 1.10 -13.60 3.03
CA ALA A 77 1.97 -12.45 2.82
C ALA A 77 3.44 -12.84 3.11
N VAL A 78 4.35 -12.44 2.22
CA VAL A 78 5.79 -12.51 2.47
C VAL A 78 6.31 -11.08 2.51
N ILE A 79 7.00 -10.71 3.59
CA ILE A 79 7.61 -9.39 3.74
C ILE A 79 9.12 -9.59 3.59
N ASN A 80 9.67 -9.12 2.47
CA ASN A 80 11.11 -9.14 2.22
C ASN A 80 11.74 -7.92 2.89
N GLY A 81 12.02 -8.03 4.19
CA GLY A 81 12.57 -6.97 5.02
C GLY A 81 12.05 -7.03 6.46
N CYS A 82 12.30 -5.99 7.24
CA CYS A 82 11.80 -5.88 8.60
C CYS A 82 10.30 -5.53 8.60
N LEU A 83 9.49 -6.23 9.39
CA LEU A 83 8.09 -5.88 9.65
C LEU A 83 8.02 -5.07 10.97
N GLY A 84 7.57 -3.82 10.88
CA GLY A 84 7.28 -2.99 12.05
C GLY A 84 5.84 -3.19 12.51
N ILE A 85 5.62 -3.52 13.78
CA ILE A 85 4.30 -3.63 14.41
C ILE A 85 4.30 -2.70 15.62
N GLY A 86 3.52 -1.62 15.54
CA GLY A 86 3.06 -0.78 16.66
C GLY A 86 4.12 -0.27 17.66
N THR A 87 4.43 1.02 17.57
CA THR A 87 5.22 1.87 18.51
C THR A 87 6.75 1.86 18.37
N THR A 88 7.37 2.99 18.74
CA THR A 88 8.80 3.08 19.04
C THR A 88 9.10 2.06 20.14
N ASN A 89 9.70 0.93 19.78
CA ASN A 89 9.93 -0.15 20.73
C ASN A 89 11.22 0.07 21.53
N ALA A 90 11.20 -0.31 22.81
CA ALA A 90 12.38 -0.28 23.68
C ALA A 90 13.35 -1.46 23.42
N LEU A 91 12.99 -2.38 22.51
CA LEU A 91 13.78 -3.57 22.21
C LEU A 91 14.96 -3.28 21.26
N GLY A 92 14.95 -2.14 20.56
CA GLY A 92 15.97 -1.76 19.58
C GLY A 92 15.83 -2.48 18.24
N GLY A 93 16.85 -2.41 17.38
CA GLY A 93 16.86 -3.06 16.06
C GLY A 93 16.71 -4.60 16.14
N SER A 94 16.21 -5.20 15.05
CA SER A 94 15.93 -6.65 14.91
C SER A 94 14.98 -7.24 15.97
N SER A 95 13.79 -6.62 16.14
CA SER A 95 12.75 -7.09 17.06
C SER A 95 11.36 -7.14 16.41
N ILE A 96 10.52 -8.08 16.84
CA ILE A 96 9.09 -8.16 16.48
C ILE A 96 8.28 -7.96 17.76
N VAL A 97 7.51 -6.88 17.82
CA VAL A 97 6.63 -6.54 18.95
C VAL A 97 5.20 -6.98 18.66
N LEU A 98 4.53 -7.60 19.62
CA LEU A 98 3.13 -8.06 19.49
C LEU A 98 2.28 -7.37 20.56
N GLY A 99 1.70 -6.21 20.23
CA GLY A 99 0.82 -5.47 21.14
C GLY A 99 1.46 -4.20 21.68
N ASP A 100 1.70 -4.14 22.99
CA ASP A 100 2.45 -3.05 23.62
C ASP A 100 3.97 -3.28 23.54
N ASN A 101 4.76 -2.32 24.01
CA ASN A 101 6.22 -2.36 23.93
C ASN A 101 6.88 -3.38 24.89
N ASP A 102 6.09 -4.20 25.60
CA ASP A 102 6.58 -5.12 26.64
C ASP A 102 6.52 -6.60 26.21
N THR A 103 5.87 -6.92 25.07
CA THR A 103 5.74 -8.30 24.57
C THR A 103 6.27 -8.45 23.14
N GLY A 104 7.24 -9.34 22.93
CA GLY A 104 7.80 -9.60 21.60
C GLY A 104 8.86 -10.69 21.51
N PHE A 105 9.36 -10.92 20.30
CA PHE A 105 10.51 -11.79 20.03
C PHE A 105 11.74 -10.93 19.70
N LYS A 106 12.88 -11.22 20.34
CA LYS A 106 14.18 -10.56 20.10
C LYS A 106 15.22 -11.61 19.73
N GLN A 107 15.86 -11.44 18.57
CA GLN A 107 17.02 -12.26 18.18
C GLN A 107 18.24 -11.77 18.97
N ASN A 108 18.92 -12.68 19.67
CA ASN A 108 20.06 -12.39 20.54
C ASN A 108 21.35 -13.09 20.08
N GLY A 109 21.53 -13.27 18.78
CA GLY A 109 22.72 -13.91 18.22
C GLY A 109 22.47 -14.51 16.85
N ASP A 110 23.57 -14.96 16.26
CA ASP A 110 23.72 -15.57 14.94
C ASP A 110 22.78 -16.78 14.72
#